data_AF-K9VUJ6-F1
#
_entry.id   AF-K9VUJ6-F1
#
_cell.length_a   1.000
_cell.length_b   1.000
_cell.length_c   1.000
_cell.angle_alpha   90.00
_cell.angle_beta   90.00
_cell.angle_gamma   90.00
#
_symmetry.space_group_name_H-M   'P 1'
#
loop_
_entity.id
_entity.type
_entity.pdbx_description
1 polymer ?
#
loop_
_entity_poly.entity_id
_entity_poly.type
_entity_poly.pdbx_seq_one_letter_code
_entity_poly.pdbx_strand_id
1 'polypeptide(L)'
;MNRKNSEIGEQIAQLIASLPSDDLRQQAKTTAQIEEWDKARTTQLLLAKCWRAKWLVKDYYPVEEALEKKEISQRKAKLIDQQVNEYKARWELCQVAEKYVKKLHTYLQKLTGYVDHFPKPLVHYWYKFFHQVSLKQYPFQSAYDLFAETLKEDVNGSFSVCLEPYYEVPMKKWKQVAKQYTEILEQSELDGFYPKLRNAEEQKLKRNLVWDKVGFSWIGMVLLVCQSEAKNDSQLRKKLLAYNDSLHEALSLAVTASRELHGWAWHKGDLLDANGAGGVYRKP
;
A
#
# COMPACT_ATOMS: atom_id res chain seq x y z
N MET A 1 5.30 -2.10 -29.05
CA MET A 1 5.15 -2.75 -27.72
C MET A 1 5.01 -4.25 -27.95
N ASN A 2 5.75 -5.11 -27.24
CA ASN A 2 5.63 -6.57 -27.42
C ASN A 2 4.22 -7.02 -26.99
N ARG A 3 3.57 -7.92 -27.75
CA ARG A 3 2.22 -8.44 -27.49
C ARG A 3 2.04 -8.92 -26.04
N LYS A 4 3.04 -9.64 -25.51
CA LYS A 4 3.07 -10.12 -24.12
C LYS A 4 3.05 -8.98 -23.07
N ASN A 5 3.70 -7.85 -23.38
CA ASN A 5 3.69 -6.68 -22.48
C ASN A 5 2.33 -5.96 -22.52
N SER A 6 1.64 -5.99 -23.66
CA SER A 6 0.29 -5.43 -23.78
C SER A 6 -0.74 -6.27 -23.06
N GLU A 7 -0.64 -7.60 -23.14
CA GLU A 7 -1.52 -8.53 -22.44
C GLU A 7 -1.40 -8.38 -20.92
N ILE A 8 -0.17 -8.36 -20.37
CA ILE A 8 0.05 -8.15 -18.93
C ILE A 8 -0.43 -6.76 -18.50
N GLY A 9 -0.15 -5.73 -19.30
CA GLY A 9 -0.58 -4.38 -18.97
C GLY A 9 -2.11 -4.24 -18.92
N GLU A 10 -2.85 -4.96 -19.79
CA GLU A 10 -4.31 -5.04 -19.72
C GLU A 10 -4.80 -5.86 -18.52
N GLN A 11 -4.13 -6.97 -18.18
CA GLN A 11 -4.44 -7.74 -16.96
C GLN A 11 -4.31 -6.87 -15.69
N ILE A 12 -3.27 -6.04 -15.60
CA ILE A 12 -3.10 -5.09 -14.49
C ILE A 12 -4.24 -4.07 -14.48
N ALA A 13 -4.63 -3.53 -15.64
CA ALA A 13 -5.73 -2.58 -15.71
C ALA A 13 -7.07 -3.20 -15.27
N GLN A 14 -7.32 -4.46 -15.63
CA GLN A 14 -8.50 -5.22 -15.20
C GLN A 14 -8.48 -5.49 -13.69
N LEU A 15 -7.32 -5.86 -13.15
CA LEU A 15 -7.15 -6.02 -11.71
C LEU A 15 -7.43 -4.71 -10.96
N ILE A 16 -6.85 -3.59 -11.38
CA ILE A 16 -7.11 -2.29 -10.74
C ILE A 16 -8.61 -2.00 -10.77
N ALA A 17 -9.26 -2.16 -11.94
CA ALA A 17 -10.69 -1.93 -12.11
C ALA A 17 -11.59 -2.84 -11.28
N SER A 18 -11.09 -4.00 -10.82
CA SER A 18 -11.84 -4.97 -10.03
C SER A 18 -11.71 -4.78 -8.51
N LEU A 19 -10.97 -3.74 -8.07
CA LEU A 19 -10.81 -3.40 -6.66
C LEU A 19 -11.67 -2.19 -6.25
N PRO A 20 -12.11 -2.08 -4.98
CA PRO A 20 -12.13 -3.15 -3.98
C PRO A 20 -13.01 -4.33 -4.45
N SER A 21 -12.82 -5.51 -3.86
CA SER A 21 -13.55 -6.72 -4.30
C SER A 21 -15.06 -6.63 -4.05
N ASP A 22 -15.83 -7.35 -4.87
CA ASP A 22 -17.28 -7.44 -4.72
C ASP A 22 -17.69 -8.21 -3.44
N ASP A 23 -16.84 -9.11 -2.95
CA ASP A 23 -17.06 -9.80 -1.67
C ASP A 23 -17.10 -8.82 -0.49
N LEU A 24 -16.33 -7.73 -0.54
CA LEU A 24 -16.37 -6.67 0.46
C LEU A 24 -17.63 -5.82 0.33
N ARG A 25 -18.15 -5.65 -0.89
CA ARG A 25 -19.43 -4.97 -1.13
C ARG A 25 -20.59 -5.72 -0.50
N GLN A 26 -20.55 -7.05 -0.51
CA GLN A 26 -21.56 -7.90 0.12
C GLN A 26 -21.51 -7.84 1.66
N GLN A 27 -20.35 -7.52 2.23
CA GLN A 27 -20.17 -7.36 3.67
C GLN A 27 -20.61 -5.98 4.19
N ALA A 28 -20.71 -4.97 3.32
CA ALA A 28 -21.20 -3.64 3.67
C ALA A 28 -22.70 -3.69 4.02
N LYS A 29 -23.05 -3.33 5.26
CA LYS A 29 -24.42 -3.44 5.82
C LYS A 29 -25.13 -2.10 5.94
N THR A 30 -24.38 -1.00 6.01
CA THR A 30 -24.92 0.35 6.18
C THR A 30 -24.79 1.16 4.89
N THR A 31 -25.62 2.17 4.73
CA THR A 31 -25.52 3.11 3.60
C THR A 31 -24.13 3.75 3.50
N ALA A 32 -23.53 4.14 4.63
CA ALA A 32 -22.20 4.77 4.65
C ALA A 32 -21.09 3.83 4.16
N GLN A 33 -21.13 2.54 4.54
CA GLN A 33 -20.18 1.55 4.03
C GLN A 33 -20.36 1.29 2.53
N ILE A 34 -21.60 1.27 2.05
CA ILE A 34 -21.93 1.11 0.63
C ILE A 34 -21.39 2.29 -0.18
N GLU A 35 -21.66 3.51 0.26
CA GLU A 35 -21.16 4.73 -0.39
C GLU A 35 -19.63 4.78 -0.39
N GLU A 36 -18.98 4.35 0.69
CA GLU A 36 -17.52 4.28 0.75
C GLU A 36 -16.96 3.27 -0.26
N TRP A 37 -17.63 2.11 -0.41
CA TRP A 37 -17.24 1.13 -1.42
C TRP A 37 -17.39 1.70 -2.83
N ASP A 38 -18.52 2.35 -3.11
CA ASP A 38 -18.80 2.95 -4.42
C ASP A 38 -17.78 4.06 -4.77
N LYS A 39 -17.39 4.89 -3.79
CA LYS A 39 -16.33 5.91 -3.95
C LYS A 39 -14.96 5.29 -4.22
N ALA A 40 -14.61 4.24 -3.47
CA ALA A 40 -13.36 3.51 -3.66
C ALA A 40 -13.33 2.84 -5.05
N ARG A 41 -14.41 2.16 -5.45
CA ARG A 41 -14.56 1.51 -6.76
C ARG A 41 -14.47 2.50 -7.90
N THR A 42 -15.15 3.64 -7.80
CA THR A 42 -15.08 4.72 -8.79
C THR A 42 -13.64 5.23 -8.95
N THR A 43 -12.91 5.41 -7.84
CA THR A 43 -11.50 5.80 -7.89
C THR A 43 -10.65 4.76 -8.62
N GLN A 44 -10.84 3.47 -8.34
CA GLN A 44 -10.08 2.40 -8.98
C GLN A 44 -10.40 2.24 -10.48
N LEU A 45 -11.67 2.40 -10.87
CA LEU A 45 -12.05 2.44 -12.29
C LEU A 45 -11.33 3.56 -13.03
N LEU A 46 -11.21 4.74 -12.42
CA LEU A 46 -10.47 5.86 -13.00
C LEU A 46 -8.97 5.56 -13.06
N LEU A 47 -8.36 5.01 -12.00
CA LEU A 47 -6.96 4.57 -12.01
C LEU A 47 -6.68 3.57 -13.13
N ALA A 48 -7.58 2.61 -13.35
CA ALA A 48 -7.46 1.63 -14.42
C ALA A 48 -7.53 2.28 -15.81
N LYS A 49 -8.42 3.26 -16.02
CA LYS A 49 -8.47 4.03 -17.27
C LYS A 49 -7.16 4.81 -17.49
N CYS A 50 -6.64 5.45 -16.45
CA CYS A 50 -5.39 6.21 -16.50
C CYS A 50 -4.18 5.31 -16.78
N TRP A 51 -4.15 4.12 -16.19
CA TRP A 51 -3.14 3.10 -16.51
C TRP A 51 -3.16 2.74 -18.00
N ARG A 52 -4.35 2.44 -18.57
CA ARG A 52 -4.50 2.12 -19.99
C ARG A 52 -4.03 3.27 -20.87
N ALA A 53 -4.47 4.48 -20.57
CA ALA A 53 -4.07 5.70 -21.27
C ALA A 53 -2.55 5.93 -21.25
N LYS A 54 -1.90 5.71 -20.10
CA LYS A 54 -0.48 6.01 -19.96
C LYS A 54 0.39 4.95 -20.64
N TRP A 55 0.00 3.68 -20.56
CA TRP A 55 0.89 2.56 -20.89
C TRP A 55 0.42 1.63 -22.01
N LEU A 56 -0.85 1.71 -22.45
CA LEU A 56 -1.41 0.83 -23.49
C LEU A 56 -1.88 1.60 -24.72
N VAL A 57 -2.68 2.65 -24.52
CA VAL A 57 -3.32 3.44 -25.57
C VAL A 57 -2.79 4.86 -25.47
N LYS A 58 -1.90 5.25 -26.39
CA LYS A 58 -1.56 6.66 -26.56
C LYS A 58 -2.78 7.34 -27.22
N ASP A 59 -3.06 8.58 -26.83
CA ASP A 59 -4.07 9.49 -27.44
C ASP A 59 -5.34 9.78 -26.61
N TYR A 60 -5.38 9.41 -25.33
CA TYR A 60 -6.47 9.83 -24.44
C TYR A 60 -6.01 9.92 -22.99
N TYR A 61 -6.36 10.98 -22.27
CA TYR A 61 -5.99 11.16 -20.86
C TYR A 61 -7.24 11.34 -19.96
N PRO A 62 -7.78 10.25 -19.38
CA PRO A 62 -9.09 10.26 -18.71
C PRO A 62 -9.19 11.21 -17.50
N VAL A 63 -8.06 11.59 -16.91
CA VAL A 63 -8.03 12.54 -15.79
C VAL A 63 -8.45 13.94 -16.24
N GLU A 64 -8.03 14.37 -17.44
CA GLU A 64 -8.36 15.71 -17.97
C GLU A 64 -9.86 15.82 -18.23
N GLU A 65 -10.46 14.81 -18.84
CA GLU A 65 -11.91 14.78 -19.06
C GLU A 65 -12.69 14.79 -17.73
N ALA A 66 -12.27 14.00 -16.74
CA ALA A 66 -12.90 13.98 -15.42
C ALA A 66 -12.76 15.32 -14.68
N LEU A 67 -11.66 16.06 -14.91
CA LEU A 67 -11.47 17.41 -14.40
C LEU A 67 -12.39 18.42 -15.09
N GLU A 68 -12.48 18.38 -16.42
CA GLU A 68 -13.34 19.27 -17.22
C GLU A 68 -14.82 19.09 -16.85
N LYS A 69 -15.24 17.84 -16.64
CA LYS A 69 -16.60 17.50 -16.18
C LYS A 69 -16.83 17.76 -14.69
N LYS A 70 -15.81 18.20 -13.95
CA LYS A 70 -15.85 18.44 -12.49
C LYS A 70 -16.22 17.20 -11.68
N GLU A 71 -15.95 16.01 -12.20
CA GLU A 71 -16.14 14.73 -11.48
C GLU A 71 -15.08 14.55 -10.38
N ILE A 72 -13.90 15.15 -10.58
CA ILE A 72 -12.81 15.16 -9.61
C ILE A 72 -12.20 16.55 -9.45
N SER A 73 -11.53 16.79 -8.32
CA SER A 73 -10.75 18.00 -8.09
C SER A 73 -9.35 17.91 -8.72
N GLN A 74 -8.71 19.06 -8.99
CA GLN A 74 -7.33 19.11 -9.46
C GLN A 74 -6.35 18.38 -8.52
N ARG A 75 -6.60 18.42 -7.22
CA ARG A 75 -5.80 17.69 -6.23
C ARG A 75 -5.99 16.18 -6.36
N LYS A 76 -7.24 15.70 -6.53
CA LYS A 76 -7.53 14.27 -6.74
C LYS A 76 -6.91 13.78 -8.05
N ALA A 77 -6.95 14.57 -9.12
CA ALA A 77 -6.28 14.27 -10.38
C ALA A 77 -4.76 14.03 -10.21
N LYS A 78 -4.06 14.92 -9.50
CA LYS A 78 -2.63 14.75 -9.19
C LYS A 78 -2.34 13.48 -8.40
N LEU A 79 -3.18 13.15 -7.42
CA LEU A 79 -3.06 11.91 -6.65
C LEU A 79 -3.26 10.68 -7.52
N ILE A 80 -4.22 10.71 -8.45
CA ILE A 80 -4.50 9.61 -9.38
C ILE A 80 -3.31 9.37 -10.31
N ASP A 81 -2.75 10.41 -10.94
CA ASP A 81 -1.59 10.24 -11.81
C ASP A 81 -0.40 9.65 -11.04
N GLN A 82 -0.13 10.15 -9.83
CA GLN A 82 0.97 9.63 -9.03
C GLN A 82 0.76 8.20 -8.53
N GLN A 83 -0.47 7.84 -8.18
CA GLN A 83 -0.80 6.45 -7.84
C GLN A 83 -0.57 5.51 -9.05
N VAL A 84 -0.89 5.93 -10.27
CA VAL A 84 -0.60 5.13 -11.49
C VAL A 84 0.90 4.96 -11.70
N ASN A 85 1.70 5.98 -11.42
CA ASN A 85 3.17 5.88 -11.48
C ASN A 85 3.71 4.91 -10.42
N GLU A 86 3.19 5.01 -9.19
CA GLU A 86 3.58 4.12 -8.09
C GLU A 86 3.20 2.67 -8.40
N TYR A 87 1.99 2.39 -8.90
CA TYR A 87 1.60 1.05 -9.35
C TYR A 87 2.53 0.51 -10.45
N LYS A 88 2.97 1.38 -11.35
CA LYS A 88 3.88 1.00 -12.43
C LYS A 88 5.27 0.64 -11.88
N ALA A 89 5.80 1.46 -10.98
CA ALA A 89 7.07 1.18 -10.32
C ALA A 89 6.99 -0.07 -9.43
N ARG A 90 5.88 -0.27 -8.71
CA ARG A 90 5.59 -1.45 -7.88
C ARG A 90 5.58 -2.72 -8.71
N TRP A 91 4.89 -2.71 -9.86
CA TRP A 91 4.89 -3.82 -10.80
C TRP A 91 6.30 -4.18 -11.25
N GLU A 92 7.06 -3.18 -11.71
CA GLU A 92 8.43 -3.40 -12.19
C GLU A 92 9.39 -3.89 -11.11
N LEU A 93 9.18 -3.47 -9.86
CA LEU A 93 9.90 -4.00 -8.70
C LEU A 93 9.55 -5.46 -8.45
N CYS A 94 8.26 -5.82 -8.47
CA CYS A 94 7.82 -7.21 -8.27
C CYS A 94 8.41 -8.15 -9.33
N GLN A 95 8.54 -7.70 -10.59
CA GLN A 95 9.15 -8.49 -11.67
C GLN A 95 10.57 -8.97 -11.35
N VAL A 96 11.35 -8.16 -10.64
CA VAL A 96 12.76 -8.48 -10.30
C VAL A 96 12.91 -9.04 -8.89
N ALA A 97 11.99 -8.70 -7.98
CA ALA A 97 12.02 -9.10 -6.57
C ALA A 97 11.44 -10.49 -6.31
N GLU A 98 10.50 -10.98 -7.12
CA GLU A 98 9.73 -12.22 -6.86
C GLU A 98 10.62 -13.41 -6.50
N LYS A 99 11.69 -13.66 -7.27
CA LYS A 99 12.63 -14.77 -7.03
C LYS A 99 13.25 -14.73 -5.64
N TYR A 100 13.53 -13.53 -5.13
CA TYR A 100 14.13 -13.31 -3.82
C TYR A 100 13.09 -13.43 -2.71
N VAL A 101 11.87 -12.93 -2.94
CA VAL A 101 10.75 -13.08 -2.00
C VAL A 101 10.43 -14.55 -1.80
N LYS A 102 10.34 -15.33 -2.88
CA LYS A 102 10.16 -16.78 -2.84
C LYS A 102 11.26 -17.49 -2.06
N LYS A 103 12.52 -17.10 -2.29
CA LYS A 103 13.68 -17.65 -1.58
C LYS A 103 13.61 -17.37 -0.08
N LEU A 104 13.35 -16.11 0.31
CA LEU A 104 13.21 -15.74 1.71
C LEU A 104 12.04 -16.48 2.34
N HIS A 105 10.85 -16.47 1.72
CA HIS A 105 9.66 -17.16 2.22
C HIS A 105 9.93 -18.65 2.46
N THR A 106 10.56 -19.34 1.50
CA THR A 106 10.94 -20.75 1.64
C THR A 106 11.90 -20.97 2.81
N TYR A 107 12.85 -20.05 3.01
CA TYR A 107 13.74 -20.07 4.17
C TYR A 107 12.97 -19.87 5.49
N LEU A 108 12.02 -18.93 5.54
CA LEU A 108 11.17 -18.71 6.71
C LEU A 108 10.33 -19.94 7.04
N GLN A 109 9.73 -20.56 6.03
CA GLN A 109 8.93 -21.78 6.19
C GLN A 109 9.77 -22.94 6.73
N LYS A 110 11.02 -23.08 6.28
CA LYS A 110 11.95 -24.06 6.84
C LYS A 110 12.26 -23.75 8.30
N LEU A 111 12.54 -22.48 8.61
CA LEU A 111 12.86 -22.04 9.96
C LEU A 111 11.70 -22.24 10.94
N THR A 112 10.45 -21.99 10.53
CA THR A 112 9.30 -22.15 11.42
C THR A 112 9.05 -23.59 11.86
N GLY A 113 9.50 -24.58 11.08
CA GLY A 113 9.58 -25.97 11.54
C GLY A 113 10.57 -26.21 12.70
N TYR A 114 11.48 -25.28 12.96
CA TYR A 114 12.46 -25.31 14.07
C TYR A 114 12.13 -24.31 15.20
N VAL A 115 11.07 -23.51 15.06
CA VAL A 115 10.84 -22.33 15.94
C VAL A 115 10.45 -22.69 17.38
N ASP A 116 10.02 -23.93 17.64
CA ASP A 116 9.77 -24.44 19.00
C ASP A 116 11.03 -24.39 19.92
N HIS A 117 12.22 -24.09 19.38
CA HIS A 117 13.50 -24.10 20.09
C HIS A 117 14.16 -22.71 20.27
N PHE A 118 13.54 -21.60 19.82
CA PHE A 118 14.17 -20.27 19.94
C PHE A 118 13.82 -19.52 21.26
N PRO A 119 14.73 -18.65 21.76
CA PRO A 119 14.48 -17.84 22.94
C PRO A 119 13.42 -16.75 22.70
N LYS A 120 12.55 -16.57 23.70
CA LYS A 120 11.27 -15.82 23.67
C LYS A 120 11.25 -14.39 23.06
N PRO A 121 12.29 -13.52 23.16
CA PRO A 121 12.16 -12.15 22.63
C PRO A 121 12.24 -12.07 21.10
N LEU A 122 13.11 -12.86 20.45
CA LEU A 122 13.19 -12.93 18.98
C LEU A 122 11.93 -13.59 18.41
N VAL A 123 11.43 -14.61 19.12
CA VAL A 123 10.20 -15.32 18.79
C VAL A 123 9.01 -14.36 18.70
N HIS A 124 8.89 -13.35 19.56
CA HIS A 124 7.71 -12.47 19.55
C HIS A 124 7.59 -11.60 18.27
N TYR A 125 8.68 -11.00 17.79
CA TYR A 125 8.67 -10.24 16.53
C TYR A 125 8.40 -11.15 15.33
N TRP A 126 9.08 -12.31 15.29
CA TRP A 126 8.87 -13.34 14.27
C TRP A 126 7.43 -13.84 14.24
N TYR A 127 6.84 -14.07 15.43
CA TYR A 127 5.46 -14.54 15.54
C TYR A 127 4.46 -13.51 15.05
N LYS A 128 4.65 -12.23 15.40
CA LYS A 128 3.74 -11.16 14.99
C LYS A 128 3.67 -11.00 13.47
N PHE A 129 4.83 -11.02 12.79
CA PHE A 129 4.89 -10.68 11.37
C PHE A 129 4.94 -11.88 10.43
N PHE A 130 5.58 -12.98 10.80
CA PHE A 130 5.88 -14.04 9.83
C PHE A 130 5.22 -15.38 10.14
N HIS A 131 4.74 -15.62 11.36
CA HIS A 131 4.25 -16.94 11.74
C HIS A 131 3.12 -17.45 10.84
N GLN A 132 2.04 -16.70 10.66
CA GLN A 132 0.92 -17.18 9.85
C GLN A 132 1.29 -17.39 8.37
N VAL A 133 2.17 -16.54 7.82
CA VAL A 133 2.57 -16.58 6.41
C VAL A 133 3.58 -17.69 6.13
N SER A 134 4.48 -17.95 7.07
CA SER A 134 5.50 -18.99 6.96
C SER A 134 4.97 -20.40 7.21
N LEU A 135 3.80 -20.54 7.84
CA LEU A 135 3.12 -21.85 7.97
C LEU A 135 2.54 -22.36 6.64
N LYS A 136 2.29 -21.47 5.68
CA LYS A 136 1.74 -21.81 4.37
C LYS A 136 2.87 -21.88 3.34
N GLN A 137 2.67 -22.68 2.28
CA GLN A 137 3.57 -22.64 1.11
C GLN A 137 3.51 -21.27 0.43
N TYR A 138 4.58 -20.90 -0.25
CA TYR A 138 4.64 -19.67 -1.03
C TYR A 138 3.51 -19.66 -2.07
N PRO A 139 2.56 -18.70 -1.99
CA PRO A 139 1.30 -18.82 -2.71
C PRO A 139 1.37 -18.34 -4.17
N PHE A 140 2.46 -17.71 -4.58
CA PHE A 140 2.57 -17.06 -5.89
C PHE A 140 3.28 -17.94 -6.92
N GLN A 141 2.74 -17.97 -8.13
CA GLN A 141 3.34 -18.69 -9.26
C GLN A 141 4.15 -17.73 -10.16
N SER A 142 3.87 -16.43 -10.07
CA SER A 142 4.48 -15.41 -10.90
C SER A 142 4.65 -14.08 -10.15
N ALA A 143 5.45 -13.18 -10.73
CA ALA A 143 5.57 -11.80 -10.24
C ALA A 143 4.25 -11.03 -10.34
N TYR A 144 3.37 -11.41 -11.28
CA TYR A 144 2.04 -10.83 -11.41
C TYR A 144 1.18 -11.18 -10.20
N ASP A 145 1.21 -12.43 -9.73
CA ASP A 145 0.43 -12.85 -8.57
C ASP A 145 0.89 -12.09 -7.31
N LEU A 146 2.20 -11.95 -7.12
CA LEU A 146 2.78 -11.17 -6.03
C LEU A 146 2.33 -9.70 -6.09
N PHE A 147 2.50 -9.06 -7.25
CA PHE A 147 2.02 -7.69 -7.46
C PHE A 147 0.53 -7.55 -7.20
N ALA A 148 -0.27 -8.48 -7.73
CA ALA A 148 -1.70 -8.46 -7.58
C ALA A 148 -2.13 -8.55 -6.12
N GLU A 149 -1.46 -9.38 -5.34
CA GLU A 149 -1.71 -9.48 -3.90
C GLU A 149 -1.31 -8.20 -3.17
N THR A 150 -0.17 -7.58 -3.52
CA THR A 150 0.20 -6.30 -2.90
C THR A 150 -0.81 -5.18 -3.18
N LEU A 151 -1.45 -5.18 -4.36
CA LEU A 151 -2.52 -4.22 -4.67
C LEU A 151 -3.82 -4.55 -3.92
N LYS A 152 -4.18 -5.84 -3.83
CA LYS A 152 -5.35 -6.28 -3.09
C LYS A 152 -5.21 -5.91 -1.62
N GLU A 153 -4.09 -6.21 -0.97
CA GLU A 153 -3.84 -5.85 0.43
C GLU A 153 -4.02 -4.35 0.67
N ASP A 154 -3.50 -3.51 -0.22
CA ASP A 154 -3.57 -2.06 -0.15
C ASP A 154 -5.03 -1.56 -0.27
N VAL A 155 -5.72 -1.92 -1.36
CA VAL A 155 -7.06 -1.40 -1.67
C VAL A 155 -8.15 -2.05 -0.81
N ASN A 156 -8.14 -3.38 -0.68
CA ASN A 156 -9.12 -4.09 0.14
C ASN A 156 -8.89 -3.84 1.63
N GLY A 157 -7.63 -3.77 2.08
CA GLY A 157 -7.30 -3.44 3.46
C GLY A 157 -7.76 -2.02 3.82
N SER A 158 -7.54 -1.06 2.92
CA SER A 158 -8.02 0.32 3.11
C SER A 158 -9.54 0.40 3.22
N PHE A 159 -10.30 -0.39 2.44
CA PHE A 159 -11.76 -0.45 2.59
C PHE A 159 -12.20 -1.18 3.86
N SER A 160 -11.54 -2.29 4.21
CA SER A 160 -11.95 -3.18 5.31
C SER A 160 -12.03 -2.48 6.67
N VAL A 161 -11.32 -1.37 6.86
CA VAL A 161 -11.42 -0.54 8.08
C VAL A 161 -12.85 -0.05 8.36
N CYS A 162 -13.69 0.12 7.32
CA CYS A 162 -15.08 0.54 7.50
C CYS A 162 -16.00 -0.59 7.95
N LEU A 163 -15.56 -1.85 7.78
CA LEU A 163 -16.30 -3.04 8.18
C LEU A 163 -16.05 -3.41 9.65
N GLU A 164 -15.00 -2.85 10.26
CA GLU A 164 -14.70 -3.08 11.66
C GLU A 164 -15.79 -2.48 12.57
N PRO A 165 -16.08 -3.11 13.73
CA PRO A 165 -17.02 -2.55 14.70
C PRO A 165 -16.62 -1.14 15.15
N TYR A 166 -15.31 -0.88 15.24
CA TYR A 166 -14.75 0.42 15.54
C TYR A 166 -13.33 0.53 14.96
N TYR A 167 -13.06 1.59 14.19
CA TYR A 167 -11.72 1.88 13.69
C TYR A 167 -11.43 3.38 13.67
N GLU A 168 -10.48 3.81 14.51
CA GLU A 168 -10.02 5.19 14.55
C GLU A 168 -8.86 5.47 13.58
N VAL A 169 -8.98 6.57 12.81
CA VAL A 169 -7.90 7.15 12.01
C VAL A 169 -7.41 8.46 12.63
N PRO A 170 -6.33 8.41 13.43
CA PRO A 170 -5.73 9.60 14.00
C PRO A 170 -4.90 10.34 12.94
N MET A 171 -5.56 11.16 12.11
CA MET A 171 -4.93 11.85 10.96
C MET A 171 -3.65 12.61 11.32
N LYS A 172 -3.55 13.20 12.52
CA LYS A 172 -2.32 13.85 13.01
C LYS A 172 -1.14 12.88 13.08
N LYS A 173 -1.35 11.68 13.61
CA LYS A 173 -0.30 10.65 13.71
C LYS A 173 0.07 10.13 12.33
N TRP A 174 -0.91 9.87 11.47
CA TRP A 174 -0.68 9.44 10.09
C TRP A 174 0.14 10.45 9.28
N LYS A 175 -0.18 11.75 9.38
CA LYS A 175 0.64 12.82 8.78
C LYS A 175 2.08 12.80 9.27
N GLN A 176 2.29 12.58 10.57
CA GLN A 176 3.62 12.50 11.16
C GLN A 176 4.39 11.28 10.65
N VAL A 177 3.75 10.10 10.57
CA VAL A 177 4.35 8.89 10.01
C VAL A 177 4.70 9.10 8.54
N ALA A 178 3.76 9.58 7.73
CA ALA A 178 4.00 9.81 6.31
C ALA A 178 5.13 10.81 6.07
N LYS A 179 5.19 11.92 6.84
CA LYS A 179 6.30 12.87 6.79
C LYS A 179 7.64 12.24 7.20
N GLN A 180 7.65 11.45 8.26
CA GLN A 180 8.87 10.74 8.67
C GLN A 180 9.31 9.74 7.60
N TYR A 181 8.37 9.05 6.98
CA TYR A 181 8.69 8.09 5.92
C TYR A 181 9.23 8.78 4.67
N THR A 182 8.68 9.93 4.27
CA THR A 182 9.25 10.73 3.18
C THR A 182 10.67 11.20 3.51
N GLU A 183 10.95 11.62 4.75
CA GLU A 183 12.31 11.99 5.20
C GLU A 183 13.28 10.78 5.13
N ILE A 184 12.81 9.57 5.47
CA ILE A 184 13.60 8.33 5.37
C ILE A 184 13.91 7.99 3.90
N LEU A 185 12.95 8.18 3.00
CA LEU A 185 13.15 7.97 1.56
C LEU A 185 14.12 8.99 0.98
N GLU A 186 14.03 10.27 1.36
CA GLU A 186 14.97 11.33 0.94
C GLU A 186 16.41 11.07 1.42
N GLN A 187 16.55 10.48 2.60
CA GLN A 187 17.84 10.11 3.19
C GLN A 187 18.31 8.72 2.78
N SER A 188 17.56 8.03 1.91
CA SER A 188 18.04 6.75 1.38
C SER A 188 19.34 6.98 0.61
N GLU A 189 20.29 6.06 0.77
CA GLU A 189 21.58 6.16 0.06
C GLU A 189 21.30 6.23 -1.45
N LEU A 190 22.25 6.72 -2.26
CA LEU A 190 22.12 6.74 -3.73
C LEU A 190 21.76 5.37 -4.35
N ASP A 191 21.94 4.30 -3.57
CA ASP A 191 21.60 2.93 -3.88
C ASP A 191 20.17 2.49 -3.45
N GLY A 192 19.37 3.37 -2.85
CA GLY A 192 17.98 3.13 -2.44
C GLY A 192 17.80 2.43 -1.09
N PHE A 193 18.89 2.27 -0.34
CA PHE A 193 18.86 1.66 0.99
C PHE A 193 18.32 2.63 2.03
N TYR A 194 17.39 2.15 2.86
CA TYR A 194 16.87 2.96 3.95
C TYR A 194 17.96 3.18 5.01
N PRO A 195 18.12 4.42 5.49
CA PRO A 195 19.10 4.72 6.52
C PRO A 195 18.76 3.95 7.79
N LYS A 196 19.80 3.55 8.53
CA LYS A 196 19.62 3.01 9.88
C LYS A 196 19.11 4.13 10.79
N LEU A 197 17.87 3.99 11.27
CA LEU A 197 17.27 4.95 12.20
C LEU A 197 18.00 4.93 13.54
N ARG A 198 18.16 6.10 14.15
CA ARG A 198 18.57 6.22 15.55
C ARG A 198 17.45 5.71 16.45
N ASN A 199 17.78 5.19 17.64
CA ASN A 199 16.78 4.69 18.60
C ASN A 199 15.64 5.70 18.86
N ALA A 200 15.96 7.00 18.96
CA ALA A 200 14.93 8.03 19.17
C ALA A 200 13.98 8.19 17.97
N GLU A 201 14.48 8.09 16.74
CA GLU A 201 13.70 8.14 15.50
C GLU A 201 12.81 6.91 15.37
N GLU A 202 13.35 5.72 15.64
CA GLU A 202 12.60 4.46 15.65
C GLU A 202 11.48 4.48 16.69
N GLN A 203 11.76 4.94 17.92
CA GLN A 203 10.73 5.05 18.97
C GLN A 203 9.69 6.12 18.65
N LYS A 204 10.07 7.19 17.94
CA LYS A 204 9.11 8.20 17.46
C LYS A 204 8.23 7.61 16.36
N LEU A 205 8.80 6.87 15.42
CA LEU A 205 8.08 6.17 14.36
C LEU A 205 7.09 5.16 14.96
N LYS A 206 7.53 4.28 15.88
CA LYS A 206 6.69 3.30 16.58
C LYS A 206 5.55 3.92 17.40
N ARG A 207 5.74 5.11 17.98
CA ARG A 207 4.68 5.82 18.73
C ARG A 207 3.62 6.45 17.81
N ASN A 208 4.04 6.88 16.63
CA ASN A 208 3.17 7.53 15.65
C ASN A 208 2.45 6.49 14.77
N LEU A 209 3.14 5.41 14.40
CA LEU A 209 2.49 4.21 13.89
C LEU A 209 1.57 3.69 14.99
N VAL A 210 0.33 3.38 14.62
CA VAL A 210 -0.58 2.64 15.49
C VAL A 210 -0.08 1.20 15.48
N TRP A 211 1.04 0.95 16.18
CA TRP A 211 1.89 -0.25 16.01
C TRP A 211 1.16 -1.56 16.24
N ASP A 212 0.16 -1.54 17.12
CA ASP A 212 -0.78 -2.63 17.37
C ASP A 212 -1.59 -3.01 16.11
N LYS A 213 -1.88 -2.05 15.23
CA LYS A 213 -2.55 -2.26 13.94
C LYS A 213 -1.61 -2.65 12.80
N VAL A 214 -0.28 -2.58 13.01
CA VAL A 214 0.70 -2.95 11.98
C VAL A 214 0.87 -4.46 11.96
N GLY A 215 0.48 -5.08 10.86
CA GLY A 215 0.64 -6.51 10.58
C GLY A 215 1.62 -6.79 9.45
N PHE A 216 1.65 -8.05 9.02
CA PHE A 216 2.34 -8.46 7.80
C PHE A 216 1.69 -7.83 6.56
N SER A 217 2.51 -7.53 5.56
CA SER A 217 2.06 -7.30 4.18
C SER A 217 3.09 -7.83 3.19
N TRP A 218 2.62 -8.28 2.03
CA TRP A 218 3.49 -8.75 0.96
C TRP A 218 4.35 -7.63 0.38
N ILE A 219 3.83 -6.40 0.29
CA ILE A 219 4.66 -5.25 -0.09
C ILE A 219 5.77 -4.99 0.93
N GLY A 220 5.49 -5.14 2.22
CA GLY A 220 6.52 -5.05 3.27
C GLY A 220 7.59 -6.11 3.11
N MET A 221 7.20 -7.35 2.75
CA MET A 221 8.14 -8.44 2.47
C MET A 221 8.98 -8.17 1.22
N VAL A 222 8.38 -7.66 0.14
CA VAL A 222 9.09 -7.22 -1.08
C VAL A 222 10.15 -6.20 -0.71
N LEU A 223 9.78 -5.14 0.02
CA LEU A 223 10.72 -4.08 0.40
C LEU A 223 11.85 -4.60 1.29
N LEU A 224 11.55 -5.42 2.29
CA LEU A 224 12.56 -6.05 3.16
C LEU A 224 13.60 -6.83 2.36
N VAL A 225 13.14 -7.62 1.40
CA VAL A 225 14.01 -8.43 0.53
C VAL A 225 14.84 -7.53 -0.37
N CYS A 226 14.23 -6.52 -0.99
CA CYS A 226 14.93 -5.58 -1.85
C CYS A 226 16.04 -4.83 -1.09
N GLN A 227 15.78 -4.41 0.15
CA GLN A 227 16.78 -3.77 1.01
C GLN A 227 17.99 -4.67 1.32
N SER A 228 17.79 -6.00 1.32
CA SER A 228 18.86 -6.97 1.58
C SER A 228 19.64 -7.35 0.31
N GLU A 229 18.93 -7.56 -0.80
CA GLU A 229 19.47 -8.17 -2.01
C GLU A 229 19.94 -7.15 -3.06
N ALA A 230 19.48 -5.88 -2.99
CA ALA A 230 19.85 -4.86 -3.98
C ALA A 230 21.36 -4.53 -4.01
N LYS A 231 22.12 -4.87 -2.95
CA LYS A 231 23.59 -4.73 -2.93
C LYS A 231 24.27 -5.65 -3.95
N ASN A 232 23.60 -6.77 -4.27
CA ASN A 232 24.13 -7.84 -5.12
C ASN A 232 23.44 -7.91 -6.49
N ASP A 233 22.33 -7.20 -6.70
CA ASP A 233 21.58 -7.16 -7.96
C ASP A 233 21.29 -5.71 -8.37
N SER A 234 22.04 -5.22 -9.38
CA SER A 234 21.94 -3.84 -9.87
C SER A 234 20.61 -3.53 -10.53
N GLN A 235 19.95 -4.53 -11.11
CA GLN A 235 18.63 -4.36 -11.72
C GLN A 235 17.57 -4.22 -10.63
N LEU A 236 17.64 -5.04 -9.57
CA LEU A 236 16.79 -4.92 -8.39
C LEU A 236 16.96 -3.54 -7.74
N ARG A 237 18.21 -3.10 -7.55
CA ARG A 237 18.54 -1.78 -7.02
C ARG A 237 17.89 -0.64 -7.81
N LYS A 238 18.03 -0.67 -9.14
CA LYS A 238 17.43 0.34 -10.02
C LYS A 238 15.91 0.40 -9.89
N LYS A 239 15.24 -0.75 -9.75
CA LYS A 239 13.79 -0.80 -9.57
C LYS A 239 13.34 -0.38 -8.17
N LEU A 240 14.13 -0.69 -7.14
CA LEU A 240 13.88 -0.23 -5.78
C LEU A 240 13.96 1.30 -5.68
N LEU A 241 14.97 1.91 -6.31
CA LEU A 241 15.09 3.37 -6.41
C LEU A 241 13.86 4.00 -7.08
N ALA A 242 13.50 3.53 -8.28
CA ALA A 242 12.34 4.05 -9.00
C ALA A 242 11.03 3.89 -8.19
N TYR A 243 10.89 2.79 -7.44
CA TYR A 243 9.77 2.60 -6.52
C TYR A 243 9.78 3.61 -5.37
N ASN A 244 10.91 3.76 -4.68
CA ASN A 244 11.06 4.71 -3.58
C ASN A 244 10.78 6.15 -4.01
N ASP A 245 11.25 6.56 -5.20
CA ASP A 245 10.99 7.89 -5.76
C ASP A 245 9.48 8.09 -5.99
N SER A 246 8.82 7.14 -6.65
CA SER A 246 7.37 7.21 -6.89
C SER A 246 6.55 7.23 -5.59
N LEU A 247 6.98 6.46 -4.59
CA LEU A 247 6.34 6.39 -3.29
C LEU A 247 6.53 7.70 -2.50
N HIS A 248 7.72 8.29 -2.57
CA HIS A 248 8.00 9.60 -1.97
C HIS A 248 7.07 10.67 -2.55
N GLU A 249 6.93 10.73 -3.87
CA GLU A 249 6.05 11.70 -4.53
C GLU A 249 4.58 11.51 -4.12
N ALA A 250 4.10 10.26 -4.12
CA ALA A 250 2.74 9.93 -3.73
C ALA A 250 2.46 10.31 -2.25
N LEU A 251 3.37 9.96 -1.34
CA LEU A 251 3.23 10.29 0.08
C LEU A 251 3.33 11.79 0.34
N SER A 252 4.23 12.50 -0.34
CA SER A 252 4.37 13.96 -0.22
C SER A 252 3.09 14.70 -0.64
N LEU A 253 2.45 14.23 -1.72
CA LEU A 253 1.15 14.73 -2.12
C LEU A 253 0.05 14.37 -1.12
N ALA A 254 0.03 13.14 -0.59
CA ALA A 254 -0.96 12.72 0.41
C ALA A 254 -0.84 13.52 1.72
N VAL A 255 0.39 13.81 2.18
CA VAL A 255 0.65 14.69 3.33
C VAL A 255 0.12 16.09 3.06
N THR A 256 0.35 16.62 1.87
CA THR A 256 -0.15 17.95 1.48
C THR A 256 -1.67 17.97 1.37
N ALA A 257 -2.26 16.93 0.79
CA ALA A 257 -3.69 16.75 0.62
C ALA A 257 -4.43 16.64 1.97
N SER A 258 -3.79 15.99 2.93
CA SER A 258 -4.40 15.74 4.22
C SER A 258 -4.32 16.91 5.19
N ARG A 259 -3.58 18.00 4.91
CA ARG A 259 -3.31 19.10 5.88
C ARG A 259 -4.56 19.58 6.62
N GLU A 260 -5.65 19.78 5.88
CA GLU A 260 -6.94 20.27 6.40
C GLU A 260 -7.86 19.16 6.94
N LEU A 261 -7.51 17.89 6.74
CA LEU A 261 -8.31 16.76 7.22
C LEU A 261 -8.15 16.59 8.73
N HIS A 262 -9.29 16.51 9.41
CA HIS A 262 -9.42 16.11 10.81
C HIS A 262 -9.38 14.59 10.94
N GLY A 263 -9.18 14.10 12.17
CA GLY A 263 -9.33 12.67 12.45
C GLY A 263 -10.78 12.23 12.25
N TRP A 264 -10.98 10.94 12.01
CA TRP A 264 -12.30 10.35 11.86
C TRP A 264 -12.27 8.91 12.41
N ALA A 265 -13.44 8.33 12.63
CA ALA A 265 -13.57 6.94 13.05
C ALA A 265 -14.77 6.28 12.39
N TRP A 266 -14.62 5.01 12.03
CA TRP A 266 -15.77 4.15 11.80
C TRP A 266 -16.29 3.63 13.13
N HIS A 267 -17.61 3.65 13.32
CA HIS A 267 -18.26 3.07 14.49
C HIS A 267 -19.56 2.40 14.07
N LYS A 268 -19.60 1.07 14.16
CA LYS A 268 -20.76 0.23 13.75
C LYS A 268 -21.24 0.53 12.32
N GLY A 269 -20.30 0.80 11.42
CA GLY A 269 -20.56 1.10 10.01
C GLY A 269 -20.91 2.56 9.69
N ASP A 270 -21.04 3.43 10.69
CA ASP A 270 -21.19 4.87 10.45
C ASP A 270 -19.82 5.56 10.49
N LEU A 271 -19.61 6.55 9.62
CA LEU A 271 -18.43 7.43 9.66
C LEU A 271 -18.70 8.58 10.62
N LEU A 272 -17.82 8.74 11.61
CA LEU A 272 -17.88 9.81 12.61
C LEU A 272 -16.67 10.72 12.46
N ASP A 273 -16.90 12.01 12.30
CA ASP A 273 -15.83 13.01 12.29
C ASP A 273 -15.36 13.32 13.70
N ALA A 274 -14.06 13.56 13.87
CA ALA A 274 -13.54 14.12 15.11
C ALA A 274 -13.85 15.61 15.15
N ASN A 275 -14.70 16.03 16.10
CA ASN A 275 -14.87 17.44 16.43
C ASN A 275 -13.60 17.94 17.15
N GLY A 276 -12.59 18.36 16.40
CA GLY A 276 -11.38 19.00 16.92
C GLY A 276 -10.20 18.07 17.22
N ALA A 277 -9.31 18.52 18.12
CA ALA A 277 -8.03 17.88 18.43
C ALA A 277 -8.16 16.63 19.31
N GLY A 278 -8.91 15.63 18.84
CA GLY A 278 -8.96 14.27 19.37
C GLY A 278 -9.95 14.03 20.51
N GLY A 279 -10.48 12.81 20.55
CA GLY A 279 -10.97 12.17 21.78
C GLY A 279 -12.48 11.91 21.88
N VAL A 280 -13.35 12.57 21.12
CA VAL A 280 -14.80 12.31 21.20
C VAL A 280 -15.45 12.30 19.82
N TYR A 281 -15.76 11.10 19.33
CA TYR A 281 -16.54 10.86 18.12
C TYR A 281 -18.02 10.88 18.48
N ARG A 282 -18.76 11.89 18.03
CA ARG A 282 -20.21 11.99 18.26
C ARG A 282 -20.94 11.81 16.94
N LYS A 283 -22.11 11.17 16.98
CA LYS A 283 -23.07 11.32 15.87
C LYS A 283 -23.48 12.81 15.81
N PRO A 284 -23.61 13.40 14.60
CA PRO A 284 -24.27 14.68 14.45
C PRO A 284 -25.68 14.64 15.06
#